data_AF-A0A1F0FUE3-F1
#
_entry.id   AF-A0A1F0FUE3-F1
#
_cell.length_a   1.000
_cell.length_b   1.000
_cell.length_c   1.000
_cell.angle_alpha   90.00
_cell.angle_beta   90.00
_cell.angle_gamma   90.00
#
_symmetry.space_group_name_H-M   'P 1'
#
loop_
_entity.id
_entity.type
_entity.pdbx_description
1 polymer ?
#
loop_
_entity_poly.entity_id
_entity_poly.type
_entity_poly.pdbx_seq_one_letter_code
_entity_poly.pdbx_strand_id
1 'polypeptide(L)'
;MKTNWTKWCANDGEVTAKYIARREWDSYMLFYASIRFLRGGTFEVMVEDFELSSVEEDGENRVFETLEEAVNYLSNIDCEKYVDEWWERESEYQRRLDEQEKGGEE
;
A
#
# COMPACT_ATOMS: atom_id res chain seq x y z
N MET A 1 -1.94 13.13 -3.36
CA MET A 1 -0.69 13.57 -4.03
C MET A 1 -0.21 12.42 -4.92
N LYS A 2 0.68 12.59 -5.91
CA LYS A 2 1.28 11.40 -6.56
C LYS A 2 2.45 10.91 -5.73
N THR A 3 2.49 9.62 -5.40
CA THR A 3 3.59 9.02 -4.64
C THR A 3 4.88 9.06 -5.46
N ASN A 4 5.97 9.52 -4.85
CA ASN A 4 7.29 9.49 -5.47
C ASN A 4 8.07 8.25 -5.02
N TRP A 5 8.04 7.20 -5.82
CA TRP A 5 8.72 5.93 -5.56
C TRP A 5 10.24 6.09 -5.65
N THR A 6 10.95 5.74 -4.56
CA THR A 6 12.41 5.90 -4.49
C THR A 6 13.12 4.55 -4.46
N LYS A 7 14.36 4.54 -4.98
CA LYS A 7 15.30 3.41 -4.87
C LYS A 7 14.75 2.10 -5.44
N TRP A 8 14.65 2.04 -6.77
CA TRP A 8 14.35 0.82 -7.49
C TRP A 8 15.51 -0.18 -7.41
N CYS A 9 15.21 -1.42 -7.05
CA CYS A 9 16.10 -2.58 -7.20
C CYS A 9 15.50 -3.58 -8.18
N ALA A 10 16.35 -4.38 -8.82
CA ALA A 10 15.94 -5.42 -9.74
C ALA A 10 16.40 -6.79 -9.20
N ASN A 11 15.47 -7.73 -9.16
CA ASN A 11 15.72 -9.17 -9.00
C ASN A 11 15.35 -9.86 -10.32
N ASP A 12 15.76 -11.11 -10.51
CA ASP A 12 15.37 -11.87 -11.70
C ASP A 12 13.84 -11.94 -11.81
N GLY A 13 13.29 -11.29 -12.83
CA GLY A 13 11.85 -11.25 -13.10
C GLY A 13 11.04 -10.26 -12.27
N GLU A 14 11.65 -9.39 -11.47
CA GLU A 14 10.93 -8.44 -10.61
C GLU A 14 11.69 -7.14 -10.37
N VAL A 15 10.99 -6.00 -10.39
CA VAL A 15 11.54 -4.68 -10.11
C VAL A 15 10.75 -4.05 -8.96
N THR A 16 11.44 -3.65 -7.89
CA THR A 16 10.80 -3.25 -6.62
C THR A 16 11.30 -1.88 -6.18
N ALA A 17 10.40 -1.03 -5.71
CA ALA A 17 10.66 0.26 -5.08
C ALA A 17 10.12 0.33 -3.67
N LYS A 18 10.70 1.24 -2.90
CA LYS A 18 10.33 1.49 -1.51
C LYS A 18 9.81 2.91 -1.36
N TYR A 19 8.68 3.05 -0.67
CA TYR A 19 8.13 4.33 -0.26
C TYR A 19 7.94 4.37 1.25
N ILE A 20 8.31 5.51 1.85
CA ILE A 20 8.08 5.78 3.27
C ILE A 20 7.06 6.90 3.34
N ALA A 21 5.83 6.57 3.72
CA ALA A 21 4.81 7.57 4.00
C ALA A 21 5.00 8.08 5.44
N ARG A 22 4.99 9.40 5.62
CA ARG A 22 5.13 10.06 6.92
C ARG A 22 3.92 10.93 7.18
N ARG A 23 3.33 10.81 8.35
CA ARG A 23 2.35 11.77 8.86
C ARG A 23 3.01 12.60 9.98
N GLU A 24 2.60 13.86 10.14
CA GLU A 24 3.23 14.83 11.08
C GLU A 24 3.27 14.37 12.55
N TRP A 25 2.50 13.34 12.91
CA TRP A 25 2.39 12.81 14.27
C TRP A 25 3.31 11.59 14.54
N ASP A 26 4.48 11.58 13.90
CA ASP A 26 5.61 10.66 14.18
C ASP A 26 5.39 9.17 13.88
N SER A 27 4.30 8.82 13.20
CA SER A 27 4.11 7.50 12.60
C SER A 27 4.63 7.49 11.15
N TYR A 28 5.52 6.56 10.87
CA TYR A 28 5.93 6.24 9.51
C TYR A 28 5.34 4.89 9.12
N MET A 29 4.71 4.84 7.95
CA MET A 29 4.34 3.59 7.32
C MET A 29 5.24 3.34 6.14
N LEU A 30 5.51 2.06 5.92
CA LEU A 30 6.34 1.61 4.84
C LEU A 30 5.53 0.87 3.81
N PHE A 31 5.75 1.23 2.56
CA PHE A 31 5.12 0.58 1.43
C PHE A 31 6.18 0.09 0.46
N TYR A 32 5.91 -1.07 -0.12
CA TYR A 32 6.67 -1.65 -1.20
C TYR A 32 5.79 -1.65 -2.44
N ALA A 33 6.35 -1.24 -3.56
CA ALA A 33 5.69 -1.43 -4.83
C ALA A 33 6.61 -2.23 -5.74
N SER A 34 6.06 -3.25 -6.40
CA SER A 34 6.82 -4.12 -7.27
C SER A 34 6.10 -4.33 -8.59
N ILE A 35 6.90 -4.54 -9.64
CA ILE A 35 6.48 -4.94 -10.97
C ILE A 35 7.16 -6.27 -11.27
N ARG A 36 6.37 -7.34 -11.38
CA ARG A 36 6.85 -8.66 -11.76
C ARG A 36 6.60 -8.92 -13.25
N PHE A 37 7.61 -9.44 -13.93
CA PHE A 37 7.60 -9.76 -15.35
C PHE A 37 7.12 -11.21 -15.50
N LEU A 38 5.89 -11.38 -15.95
CA LEU A 38 5.28 -12.70 -16.05
C LEU A 38 5.65 -13.41 -17.36
N ARG A 39 5.61 -14.74 -17.31
CA ARG A 39 5.69 -15.57 -18.52
C ARG A 39 4.44 -15.32 -19.36
N GLY A 40 4.63 -14.68 -20.52
CA GLY A 40 3.54 -14.22 -21.37
C GLY A 40 3.73 -12.78 -21.85
N GLY A 41 4.70 -12.05 -21.27
CA GLY A 41 4.98 -10.66 -21.65
C GLY A 41 4.10 -9.65 -20.92
N THR A 42 3.36 -10.08 -19.91
CA THR A 42 2.54 -9.24 -19.04
C THR A 42 3.29 -8.83 -17.77
N PHE A 43 2.74 -7.85 -17.06
CA PHE A 43 3.36 -7.17 -15.93
C PHE A 43 2.40 -7.14 -14.75
N GLU A 44 2.75 -7.82 -13.66
CA GLU A 44 1.98 -7.81 -12.42
C GLU A 44 2.50 -6.69 -11.51
N VAL A 45 1.61 -5.82 -11.05
CA VAL A 45 1.87 -4.75 -10.10
C VAL A 45 1.33 -5.14 -8.73
N MET A 46 2.19 -5.02 -7.71
CA MET A 46 1.84 -5.27 -6.31
C MET A 46 2.18 -4.02 -5.51
N VAL A 47 1.29 -3.61 -4.61
CA VAL A 47 1.57 -2.60 -3.58
C VAL A 47 1.25 -3.21 -2.23
N GLU A 48 2.25 -3.24 -1.37
CA GLU A 48 2.21 -3.94 -0.10
C GLU A 48 2.63 -3.01 1.04
N ASP A 49 2.08 -3.22 2.23
CA ASP A 49 2.50 -2.52 3.45
C ASP A 49 3.76 -3.16 4.08
N PHE A 50 4.09 -2.74 5.31
CA PHE A 50 5.26 -3.25 6.04
C PHE A 50 5.12 -4.71 6.47
N GLU A 51 3.91 -5.26 6.48
CA GLU A 51 3.60 -6.67 6.77
C GLU A 51 3.54 -7.52 5.50
N LEU A 52 3.82 -6.93 4.33
CA LEU A 52 3.69 -7.57 3.02
C LEU A 52 2.24 -7.95 2.68
N SER A 53 1.27 -7.21 3.22
CA SER A 53 -0.14 -7.35 2.86
C SER A 53 -0.48 -6.41 1.72
N SER A 54 -1.23 -6.89 0.72
CA SER A 54 -1.75 -6.03 -0.35
C SER A 54 -2.63 -4.93 0.23
N VAL A 55 -2.39 -3.69 -0.20
CA VAL A 55 -3.14 -2.52 0.25
C VAL A 55 -4.24 -2.10 -0.73
N GLU A 56 -4.35 -2.79 -1.87
CA GLU A 56 -5.40 -2.52 -2.85
C GLU A 56 -6.78 -2.99 -2.35
N GLU A 57 -7.86 -2.31 -2.76
CA GLU A 57 -9.22 -2.51 -2.24
C GLU A 57 -9.76 -3.95 -2.41
N ASP A 58 -9.37 -4.64 -3.47
CA ASP A 58 -9.76 -6.03 -3.75
C ASP A 58 -8.78 -7.06 -3.19
N GLY A 59 -7.66 -6.61 -2.61
CA GLY A 59 -6.57 -7.47 -2.14
C GLY A 59 -5.85 -8.22 -3.26
N GLU A 60 -6.10 -7.87 -4.52
CA GLU A 60 -5.55 -8.55 -5.69
C GLU A 60 -4.48 -7.71 -6.39
N ASN A 61 -3.48 -8.40 -6.94
CA ASN A 61 -2.46 -7.77 -7.77
C ASN A 61 -3.02 -7.44 -9.15
N ARG A 62 -2.62 -6.30 -9.71
CA ARG A 62 -3.08 -5.91 -11.05
C ARG A 62 -2.12 -6.37 -12.13
N VAL A 63 -2.65 -6.97 -13.19
CA VAL A 63 -1.85 -7.42 -14.34
C VAL A 63 -2.12 -6.50 -15.54
N PHE A 64 -1.04 -6.09 -16.20
CA PHE A 64 -1.05 -5.21 -17.36
C PHE A 64 -0.37 -5.88 -18.56
N GLU A 65 -0.78 -5.50 -19.76
CA GLU A 65 -0.20 -6.01 -21.02
C GLU A 65 1.11 -5.31 -21.37
N THR A 66 1.32 -4.10 -20.86
CA THR A 66 2.53 -3.30 -21.14
C THR A 66 3.20 -2.79 -19.87
N LEU A 67 4.52 -2.64 -19.94
CA LEU A 67 5.31 -2.05 -18.84
C LEU A 67 4.89 -0.60 -18.59
N GLU A 68 4.52 0.13 -19.64
CA GLU A 68 4.09 1.52 -19.53
C GLU A 68 2.82 1.65 -18.69
N GLU A 69 1.82 0.79 -18.92
CA GLU A 69 0.60 0.75 -18.11
C GLU A 69 0.90 0.41 -16.65
N ALA A 70 1.75 -0.60 -16.40
CA ALA A 70 2.16 -1.00 -15.06
C ALA A 70 2.85 0.15 -14.30
N VAL A 71 3.82 0.82 -14.94
CA VAL A 71 4.54 1.95 -14.35
C VAL A 71 3.61 3.16 -14.14
N ASN A 72 2.72 3.44 -15.10
CA ASN A 72 1.77 4.54 -14.98
C ASN A 72 0.78 4.32 -13.83
N TYR A 73 0.23 3.12 -13.70
CA TYR A 73 -0.64 2.78 -12.59
C TYR A 73 0.09 2.93 -11.24
N LEU A 74 1.27 2.33 -11.10
CA LEU A 74 2.07 2.40 -9.87
C LEU A 74 2.47 3.84 -9.51
N SER A 75 2.77 4.68 -10.50
CA SER A 75 3.09 6.10 -10.29
C SER A 75 1.88 6.97 -9.89
N ASN A 76 0.66 6.47 -10.08
CA ASN A 76 -0.56 7.17 -9.70
C ASN A 76 -1.09 6.75 -8.32
N ILE A 77 -0.53 5.70 -7.71
CA ILE A 77 -0.90 5.27 -6.36
C ILE A 77 -0.49 6.34 -5.36
N ASP A 78 -1.35 6.57 -4.36
CA ASP A 78 -1.16 7.54 -3.28
C ASP A 78 -1.04 6.80 -1.94
N CYS A 79 0.18 6.53 -1.48
CA CYS A 79 0.39 5.82 -0.22
C CYS A 79 -0.06 6.64 0.99
N GLU A 80 -0.15 7.98 0.90
CA GLU A 80 -0.68 8.81 1.99
C GLU A 80 -2.16 8.53 2.22
N LYS A 81 -2.91 8.23 1.15
CA LYS A 81 -4.31 7.81 1.24
C LYS A 81 -4.45 6.55 2.11
N TYR A 82 -3.60 5.54 1.91
CA TYR A 82 -3.64 4.30 2.70
C TYR A 82 -3.31 4.52 4.18
N VAL A 83 -2.38 5.43 4.48
CA VAL A 83 -2.11 5.84 5.87
C VAL A 83 -3.33 6.48 6.50
N ASP A 84 -4.01 7.36 5.77
CA ASP A 84 -5.21 8.05 6.25
C ASP A 84 -6.38 7.08 6.52
N GLU A 85 -6.64 6.17 5.61
CA GLU A 85 -7.68 5.13 5.76
C GLU A 85 -7.40 4.17 6.91
N TRP A 86 -6.13 3.79 7.11
CA TRP A 86 -5.75 2.96 8.26
C TRP A 86 -6.01 3.69 9.58
N TRP A 87 -5.63 4.97 9.67
CA TRP A 87 -5.86 5.78 10.86
C TRP A 87 -7.34 5.99 11.17
N GLU A 88 -8.17 6.22 10.16
CA GLU A 88 -9.61 6.35 10.33
C GLU A 88 -10.20 5.05 10.92
N ARG A 89 -9.79 3.91 10.37
CA ARG A 89 -10.22 2.58 10.82
C ARG A 89 -9.78 2.28 12.26
N GLU A 90 -8.53 2.58 12.59
CA GLU A 90 -7.97 2.35 13.93
C GLU A 90 -8.64 3.27 14.97
N SER A 91 -8.89 4.53 14.61
CA SER A 91 -9.60 5.48 15.47
C SER A 91 -11.04 5.04 15.72
N GLU A 92 -11.72 4.52 14.69
CA GLU A 92 -13.07 3.97 14.86
C GLU A 92 -13.07 2.71 15.73
N TYR A 93 -12.09 1.82 15.54
CA TYR A 93 -11.94 0.62 16.35
C TYR A 93 -11.73 0.96 17.83
N GLN A 94 -10.80 1.86 18.14
CA GLN A 94 -10.56 2.32 19.51
C GLN A 94 -11.81 2.96 20.11
N ARG A 95 -12.53 3.81 19.37
CA ARG A 95 -13.79 4.41 19.84
C ARG A 95 -14.81 3.34 20.24
N ARG A 96 -14.94 2.26 19.44
CA ARG A 96 -15.88 1.16 19.74
C ARG A 96 -15.46 0.35 20.97
N LEU A 97 -14.15 0.16 21.19
CA LEU A 97 -13.64 -0.46 22.41
C LEU A 97 -13.97 0.39 23.64
N ASP A 98 -13.71 1.70 23.58
CA ASP A 98 -14.00 2.63 24.67
C ASP A 98 -15.50 2.69 25.01
N GLU A 99 -16.38 2.58 24.00
CA GLU A 99 -17.83 2.52 24.17
C GLU A 99 -18.28 1.19 24.82
N GLN A 100 -17.64 0.07 24.50
CA GLN A 100 -17.93 -1.23 25.11
C GLN A 100 -17.46 -1.31 26.57
N GLU A 101 -16.29 -0.76 26.89
CA GLU A 101 -15.81 -0.71 28.28
C GLU A 101 -16.72 0.15 29.18
N LYS A 102 -17.22 1.28 28.67
CA LYS A 102 -18.16 2.15 29.41
C LYS A 102 -19.54 1.54 29.59
N GLY A 103 -19.98 0.66 28.68
CA GLY A 103 -21.28 -0.02 28.78
C GLY A 103 -21.28 -1.27 29.68
N GLY A 104 -20.12 -1.73 30.15
CA GLY A 104 -19.97 -2.87 31.05
C GLY A 104 -19.89 -2.52 32.54
N GLU A 105 -19.96 -1.23 32.90
CA GLU A 105 -19.91 -0.73 34.28
C GLU A 105 -21.30 -0.45 34.91
N GLU A 106 -22.41 -0.80 34.24
CA GLU A 106 -23.79 -0.77 34.82
C GLU A 106 -24.28 -2.16 35.25
#